data_AF-A0A3M1C5R1-F1
#
_entry.id   AF-A0A3M1C5R1-F1
#
_cell.length_a   1.000
_cell.length_b   1.000
_cell.length_c   1.000
_cell.angle_alpha   90.00
_cell.angle_beta   90.00
_cell.angle_gamma   90.00
#
_symmetry.space_group_name_H-M   'P 1'
#
loop_
_entity.id
_entity.type
_entity.pdbx_description
1 polymer ?
#
loop_
_entity_poly.entity_id
_entity_poly.type
_entity_poly.pdbx_seq_one_letter_code
_entity_poly.pdbx_strand_id
1 'polypeptide(L)'
;MGSSVGLNMTEALYNNIFWNLNASYHFTEVHGINVVANMMLPGLSKNGQALKDGKIQKSNLTFDPSRAPSSTYSLFGNYQLVAYYGKISLTKQLVMNLSLYGLAGLGVVSFGDSTSIGMDVGFGQKLYFTKNLALRFDMSVYVYPGPDPTAPKTPNKLLLTGGEKLGSSDFEQTVYSHVFLSFGLVYLL
;
A
#
# COMPACT_ATOMS: atom_id res chain seq x y z
N MET A 1 11.39 11.20 10.54
CA MET A 1 10.17 11.26 9.71
C MET A 1 10.57 11.12 8.25
N GLY A 2 9.70 10.61 7.38
CA GLY A 2 10.04 10.43 5.98
C GLY A 2 8.82 10.41 5.07
N SER A 3 9.10 10.52 3.78
CA SER A 3 8.12 10.41 2.71
C SER A 3 8.65 9.50 1.60
N SER A 4 7.80 8.63 1.09
CA SER A 4 8.12 7.72 -0.01
C SER A 4 7.01 7.69 -1.05
N VAL A 5 7.37 7.21 -2.23
CA VAL A 5 6.43 6.76 -3.26
C VAL A 5 6.53 5.23 -3.30
N GLY A 6 5.42 4.57 -3.60
CA GLY A 6 5.43 3.13 -3.71
C GLY A 6 4.47 2.57 -4.74
N LEU A 7 4.53 1.25 -4.88
CA LEU A 7 3.74 0.42 -5.76
C LEU A 7 3.08 -0.71 -4.97
N ASN A 8 1.77 -0.87 -5.14
CA ASN A 8 1.05 -2.06 -4.74
C ASN A 8 1.17 -3.10 -5.86
N MET A 9 1.94 -4.15 -5.63
CA MET A 9 2.28 -5.13 -6.68
C MET A 9 1.15 -6.10 -7.01
N THR A 10 0.12 -6.15 -6.16
CA THR A 10 -0.98 -7.12 -6.24
C THR A 10 -2.31 -6.48 -6.65
N GLU A 11 -2.38 -5.16 -6.74
CA GLU A 11 -3.58 -4.45 -7.20
C GLU A 11 -3.72 -4.56 -8.72
N ALA A 12 -4.83 -5.13 -9.18
CA ALA A 12 -5.08 -5.38 -10.59
C ALA A 12 -6.01 -4.35 -11.22
N LEU A 13 -6.98 -3.79 -10.49
CA LEU A 13 -8.05 -2.96 -11.05
C LEU A 13 -7.78 -1.46 -10.87
N TYR A 14 -7.24 -1.08 -9.73
CA TYR A 14 -7.05 0.33 -9.36
C TYR A 14 -5.61 0.80 -9.57
N ASN A 15 -5.41 2.12 -9.56
CA ASN A 15 -4.08 2.69 -9.61
C ASN A 15 -3.24 2.16 -8.44
N ASN A 16 -2.11 1.56 -8.77
CA ASN A 16 -1.26 0.88 -7.81
C ASN A 16 -0.17 1.78 -7.22
N ILE A 17 -0.08 3.04 -7.65
CA ILE A 17 0.88 4.00 -7.11
C ILE A 17 0.29 4.66 -5.86
N PHE A 18 1.13 4.81 -4.83
CA PHE A 18 0.73 5.49 -3.59
C PHE A 18 1.85 6.40 -3.06
N TRP A 19 1.42 7.40 -2.30
CA TRP A 19 2.29 8.21 -1.44
C TRP A 19 2.31 7.63 -0.04
N ASN A 20 3.46 7.66 0.60
CA ASN A 20 3.67 7.15 1.94
C ASN A 20 4.31 8.24 2.79
N LEU A 21 3.75 8.46 3.98
CA LEU A 21 4.34 9.26 5.04
C LEU A 21 4.61 8.35 6.21
N ASN A 22 5.80 8.49 6.80
CA ASN A 22 6.17 7.69 7.96
C ASN A 22 6.82 8.52 9.06
N ALA A 23 6.50 8.17 10.30
CA ALA A 23 7.15 8.66 11.49
C ALA A 23 7.65 7.45 12.28
N SER A 24 8.91 7.47 12.71
CA SER A 24 9.49 6.41 13.53
C SER A 24 10.04 7.04 14.81
N TYR A 25 9.84 6.37 15.93
CA TYR A 25 10.45 6.69 17.21
C TYR A 25 11.14 5.44 17.74
N HIS A 26 12.42 5.55 18.05
CA HIS A 26 13.24 4.46 18.56
C HIS A 26 13.36 4.58 20.07
N PHE A 27 12.95 3.53 20.79
CA PHE A 27 13.14 3.44 22.24
C PHE A 27 14.57 3.01 22.58
N THR A 28 15.10 2.12 21.74
CA THR A 28 16.47 1.61 21.82
C THR A 28 17.06 1.52 20.41
N GLU A 29 18.32 1.13 20.30
CA GLU A 29 18.96 0.87 19.00
C GLU A 29 18.28 -0.26 18.22
N VAL A 30 17.57 -1.15 18.91
CA VAL A 30 16.96 -2.36 18.36
C VAL A 30 15.45 -2.21 18.19
N HIS A 31 14.78 -1.46 19.05
CA HIS A 31 13.32 -1.42 19.13
C HIS A 31 12.76 -0.02 18.89
N GLY A 32 11.67 0.06 18.15
CA GLY A 32 10.94 1.31 17.92
C GLY A 32 9.49 1.10 17.54
N ILE A 33 8.75 2.20 17.46
CA ILE A 33 7.43 2.29 16.84
C ILE A 33 7.55 3.05 15.54
N ASN A 34 6.81 2.61 14.53
CA ASN A 34 6.67 3.29 13.25
C ASN A 34 5.19 3.49 12.92
N VAL A 35 4.78 4.72 12.73
CA VAL A 35 3.47 5.06 12.18
C VAL A 35 3.63 5.31 10.68
N VAL A 36 2.75 4.71 9.88
CA VAL A 36 2.77 4.80 8.42
C VAL A 36 1.39 5.19 7.92
N ALA A 37 1.32 6.25 7.13
CA ALA A 37 0.12 6.67 6.40
C ALA A 37 0.36 6.51 4.90
N ASN A 38 -0.48 5.72 4.23
CA ASN A 38 -0.46 5.57 2.78
C ASN A 38 -1.66 6.29 2.17
N MET A 39 -1.44 7.01 1.07
CA MET A 39 -2.46 7.66 0.27
C MET A 39 -2.39 7.08 -1.14
N MET A 40 -3.42 6.32 -1.53
CA MET A 40 -3.50 5.71 -2.85
C MET A 40 -3.83 6.80 -3.88
N LEU A 41 -3.15 6.80 -5.02
CA LEU A 41 -3.53 7.70 -6.10
C LEU A 41 -4.87 7.26 -6.70
N PRO A 42 -5.78 8.20 -7.05
CA PRO A 42 -7.04 7.83 -7.66
C PRO A 42 -6.84 7.28 -9.08
N GLY A 43 -7.86 6.58 -9.58
CA GLY A 43 -7.93 6.11 -10.96
C GLY A 43 -7.82 4.59 -11.10
N LEU A 44 -7.93 4.13 -12.34
CA LEU A 44 -7.83 2.72 -12.71
C LEU A 44 -6.40 2.36 -13.12
N SER A 45 -6.04 1.10 -12.94
CA SER A 45 -4.85 0.52 -13.56
C SER A 45 -5.04 0.41 -15.09
N LYS A 46 -3.98 0.06 -15.81
CA LYS A 46 -4.09 -0.30 -17.24
C LYS A 46 -5.10 -1.43 -17.48
N ASN A 47 -5.15 -2.42 -16.60
CA ASN A 47 -6.08 -3.54 -16.70
C ASN A 47 -7.50 -3.12 -16.37
N GLY A 48 -7.69 -2.30 -15.33
CA GLY A 48 -9.00 -1.74 -14.98
C GLY A 48 -9.58 -0.89 -16.11
N GLN A 49 -8.75 -0.07 -16.75
CA GLN A 49 -9.16 0.73 -17.91
C GLN A 49 -9.52 -0.16 -19.11
N ALA A 50 -8.74 -1.22 -19.37
CA ALA A 50 -9.03 -2.13 -20.46
C ALA A 50 -10.30 -2.96 -20.27
N LEU A 51 -10.68 -3.25 -19.01
CA LEU A 51 -11.98 -3.83 -18.68
C LEU A 51 -13.13 -2.84 -18.93
N LYS A 52 -12.95 -1.58 -18.51
CA LYS A 52 -13.92 -0.50 -18.74
C LYS A 52 -14.17 -0.23 -20.22
N ASP A 53 -13.10 -0.25 -21.01
CA ASP A 53 -13.16 -0.04 -22.46
C ASP A 53 -13.68 -1.27 -23.23
N GLY A 54 -13.96 -2.40 -22.55
CA GLY A 54 -14.39 -3.65 -23.19
C GLY A 54 -13.30 -4.36 -24.01
N LYS A 55 -12.03 -3.93 -23.91
CA LYS A 55 -10.93 -4.47 -24.73
C LYS A 55 -10.54 -5.91 -24.37
N ILE A 56 -10.89 -6.35 -23.16
CA ILE A 56 -10.51 -7.67 -22.62
C ILE A 56 -11.71 -8.63 -22.55
N GLN A 57 -12.95 -8.14 -22.70
CA GLN A 57 -14.14 -8.98 -22.64
C GLN A 57 -14.63 -9.37 -24.04
N LYS A 58 -14.95 -10.65 -24.23
CA LYS A 58 -15.60 -11.17 -25.46
C LYS A 58 -17.10 -10.86 -25.55
N SER A 59 -17.65 -10.24 -24.51
CA SER A 59 -19.06 -9.84 -24.38
C SER A 59 -19.22 -8.37 -24.75
N ASN A 60 -20.40 -7.99 -25.27
CA ASN A 60 -20.78 -6.58 -25.47
C ASN A 60 -21.02 -5.82 -24.15
N LEU A 61 -20.87 -6.49 -23.01
CA LEU A 61 -20.97 -5.88 -21.68
C LEU A 61 -19.59 -5.38 -21.26
N THR A 62 -19.49 -4.09 -20.93
CA THR A 62 -18.27 -3.46 -20.42
C THR A 62 -18.32 -3.40 -18.89
N PHE A 63 -17.27 -3.87 -18.21
CA PHE A 63 -17.15 -3.83 -16.75
C PHE A 63 -16.39 -2.58 -16.32
N ASP A 64 -16.98 -1.72 -15.50
CA ASP A 64 -16.41 -0.48 -14.99
C ASP A 64 -16.02 -0.59 -13.50
N PRO A 65 -14.77 -0.95 -13.17
CA PRO A 65 -14.31 -1.03 -11.80
C PRO A 65 -14.30 0.33 -11.09
N SER A 66 -14.32 1.46 -11.81
CA SER A 66 -14.26 2.79 -11.18
C SER A 66 -15.52 3.15 -10.39
N ARG A 67 -16.59 2.37 -10.58
CA ARG A 67 -17.84 2.50 -9.84
C ARG A 67 -17.86 1.71 -8.52
N ALA A 68 -16.88 0.82 -8.29
CA ALA A 68 -16.74 0.11 -7.04
C ALA A 68 -15.87 0.91 -6.04
N PRO A 69 -16.05 0.70 -4.72
CA PRO A 69 -15.18 1.26 -3.70
C PRO A 69 -13.74 0.77 -3.88
N SER A 70 -12.80 1.68 -3.74
CA SER A 70 -11.37 1.41 -3.82
C SER A 70 -10.69 1.93 -2.56
N SER A 71 -9.59 1.30 -2.16
CA SER A 71 -8.77 1.82 -1.06
C SER A 71 -8.28 3.23 -1.37
N THR A 72 -8.49 4.16 -0.45
CA THR A 72 -8.15 5.58 -0.59
C THR A 72 -6.94 5.94 0.26
N TYR A 73 -6.95 5.50 1.52
CA TYR A 73 -5.83 5.65 2.43
C TYR A 73 -5.75 4.49 3.40
N SER A 74 -4.58 4.31 4.00
CA SER A 74 -4.39 3.42 5.13
C SER A 74 -3.48 4.04 6.18
N LEU A 75 -3.69 3.66 7.44
CA LEU A 75 -2.91 4.12 8.60
C LEU A 75 -2.54 2.91 9.45
N PHE A 76 -1.25 2.68 9.63
CA PHE A 76 -0.73 1.56 10.41
C PHE A 76 0.20 2.02 11.53
N GLY A 77 0.06 1.39 12.69
CA GLY A 77 0.98 1.47 13.81
C GLY A 77 1.79 0.17 13.88
N ASN A 78 3.08 0.27 13.60
CA ASN A 78 3.99 -0.85 13.47
C ASN A 78 5.00 -0.87 14.62
N TYR A 79 5.26 -2.06 15.14
CA TYR A 79 6.47 -2.33 15.89
C TYR A 79 7.62 -2.53 14.93
N GLN A 80 8.73 -1.83 15.17
CA GLN A 80 9.93 -1.88 14.35
C GLN A 80 11.06 -2.58 15.12
N LEU A 81 11.65 -3.61 14.50
CA LEU A 81 12.77 -4.36 15.04
C LEU A 81 13.98 -4.24 14.11
N VAL A 82 15.06 -3.60 14.56
CA VAL A 82 16.31 -3.51 13.80
C VAL A 82 17.08 -4.82 13.96
N ALA A 83 17.14 -5.60 12.89
CA ALA A 83 17.80 -6.91 12.88
C ALA A 83 19.31 -6.80 12.61
N TYR A 84 19.72 -5.80 11.83
CA TYR A 84 21.11 -5.61 11.45
C TYR A 84 21.45 -4.14 11.28
N TYR A 85 22.62 -3.75 11.79
CA TYR A 85 23.24 -2.45 11.56
C TYR A 85 24.68 -2.67 11.10
N GLY A 86 25.05 -2.12 9.96
CA GLY A 86 26.36 -2.37 9.35
C GLY A 86 26.73 -1.37 8.27
N LYS A 87 27.66 -1.79 7.40
CA LYS A 87 28.14 -0.99 6.27
C LYS A 87 27.98 -1.76 4.97
N ILE A 88 27.59 -1.06 3.91
CA ILE A 88 27.54 -1.59 2.55
C ILE A 88 28.43 -0.75 1.63
N SER A 89 29.18 -1.42 0.77
CA SER A 89 30.02 -0.80 -0.24
C SER A 89 29.32 -0.90 -1.59
N LEU A 90 28.88 0.24 -2.14
CA LEU A 90 28.31 0.28 -3.51
C LEU A 90 29.41 0.31 -4.56
N THR A 91 30.51 0.98 -4.26
CA THR A 91 31.73 1.03 -5.08
C THR A 91 32.93 0.97 -4.16
N LYS A 92 34.14 0.71 -4.70
CA LYS A 92 35.38 0.69 -3.89
C LYS A 92 35.59 1.93 -3.00
N GLN A 93 34.97 3.05 -3.36
CA GLN A 93 35.12 4.35 -2.68
C GLN A 93 33.87 4.75 -1.89
N LEU A 94 32.71 4.14 -2.16
CA LEU A 94 31.43 4.52 -1.57
C LEU A 94 30.96 3.47 -0.57
N VAL A 95 31.26 3.72 0.71
CA VAL A 95 30.79 2.92 1.85
C VAL A 95 29.72 3.70 2.61
N MET A 96 28.54 3.14 2.75
CA MET A 96 27.39 3.74 3.45
C MET A 96 26.95 2.89 4.63
N ASN A 97 26.35 3.50 5.63
CA ASN A 97 25.74 2.74 6.72
C ASN A 97 24.41 2.16 6.24
N LEU A 98 24.16 0.91 6.61
CA LEU A 98 22.96 0.14 6.30
C LEU A 98 22.29 -0.28 7.61
N SER A 99 20.97 -0.10 7.69
CA SER A 99 20.14 -0.69 8.75
C SER A 99 19.03 -1.50 8.12
N LEU A 100 18.93 -2.78 8.51
CA LEU A 100 17.85 -3.69 8.12
C LEU A 100 16.90 -3.86 9.31
N TYR A 101 15.60 -3.74 9.06
CA TYR A 101 14.58 -3.88 10.09
C TYR A 101 13.34 -4.64 9.62
N GLY A 102 12.67 -5.29 10.55
CA GLY A 102 11.32 -5.82 10.38
C GLY A 102 10.27 -4.84 10.89
N LEU A 103 9.06 -4.96 10.34
CA LEU A 103 7.86 -4.24 10.73
C LEU A 103 6.73 -5.25 10.96
N ALA A 104 5.98 -5.08 12.04
CA ALA A 104 4.75 -5.82 12.26
C ALA A 104 3.76 -4.94 13.03
N GLY A 105 2.51 -4.88 12.60
CA GLY A 105 1.55 -3.96 13.21
C GLY A 105 0.12 -4.17 12.78
N LEU A 106 -0.72 -3.27 13.28
CA LEU A 106 -2.15 -3.21 13.01
C LEU A 106 -2.52 -1.79 12.57
N GLY A 107 -3.62 -1.70 11.84
CA GLY A 107 -4.05 -0.44 11.29
C GLY A 107 -5.44 -0.49 10.68
N VAL A 108 -5.74 0.56 9.93
CA VAL A 108 -7.01 0.71 9.24
C VAL A 108 -6.80 1.01 7.77
N VAL A 109 -7.70 0.51 6.94
CA VAL A 109 -7.77 0.73 5.49
C VAL A 109 -9.14 1.31 5.15
N SER A 110 -9.17 2.45 4.46
CA SER A 110 -10.41 3.15 4.12
C SER A 110 -10.76 2.98 2.65
N PHE A 111 -12.01 2.62 2.36
CA PHE A 111 -12.57 2.47 1.01
C PHE A 111 -13.44 3.65 0.59
N GLY A 112 -13.33 4.78 1.30
CA GLY A 112 -14.09 6.01 1.07
C GLY A 112 -15.38 6.07 1.88
N ASP A 113 -16.23 5.04 1.81
CA ASP A 113 -17.49 4.96 2.56
C ASP A 113 -17.47 3.90 3.69
N SER A 114 -16.41 3.10 3.76
CA SER A 114 -16.20 2.10 4.80
C SER A 114 -14.74 2.05 5.25
N THR A 115 -14.49 1.44 6.41
CA THR A 115 -13.14 1.26 6.96
C THR A 115 -13.02 -0.15 7.53
N SER A 116 -11.88 -0.78 7.27
CA SER A 116 -11.55 -2.12 7.76
C SER A 116 -10.30 -2.08 8.61
N ILE A 117 -10.25 -2.92 9.64
CA ILE A 117 -9.03 -3.17 10.41
C ILE A 117 -8.17 -4.15 9.61
N GLY A 118 -6.87 -3.89 9.57
CA GLY A 118 -5.89 -4.74 8.89
C GLY A 118 -4.64 -4.95 9.73
N MET A 119 -3.80 -5.86 9.26
CA MET A 119 -2.45 -6.09 9.75
C MET A 119 -1.41 -5.80 8.68
N ASP A 120 -0.23 -5.36 9.12
CA ASP A 120 0.95 -5.12 8.29
C ASP A 120 2.09 -5.98 8.81
N VAL A 121 2.77 -6.70 7.91
CA VAL A 121 4.05 -7.36 8.20
C VAL A 121 5.00 -7.07 7.04
N GLY A 122 6.20 -6.61 7.36
CA GLY A 122 7.16 -6.23 6.35
C GLY A 122 8.59 -6.20 6.85
N PHE A 123 9.48 -5.83 5.94
CA PHE A 123 10.84 -5.49 6.26
C PHE A 123 11.28 -4.29 5.42
N GLY A 124 12.29 -3.60 5.90
CA GLY A 124 12.85 -2.47 5.20
C GLY A 124 14.32 -2.30 5.46
N GLN A 125 14.92 -1.47 4.64
CA GLN A 125 16.32 -1.08 4.73
C GLN A 125 16.46 0.44 4.67
N LYS A 126 17.39 0.96 5.47
CA LYS A 126 17.83 2.37 5.43
C LYS A 126 19.29 2.43 5.02
N LEU A 127 19.59 3.25 4.01
CA LEU A 127 20.94 3.61 3.58
C LEU A 127 21.20 5.05 3.99
N TYR A 128 22.14 5.27 4.91
CA TYR A 128 22.41 6.60 5.45
C TYR A 128 23.46 7.33 4.60
N PHE A 129 23.10 8.50 4.07
CA PHE A 129 24.02 9.41 3.40
C PHE A 129 24.72 10.33 4.41
N THR A 130 23.97 10.79 5.41
CA THR A 130 24.46 11.61 6.51
C THR A 130 23.87 11.10 7.83
N LYS A 131 24.23 11.74 8.96
CA LYS A 131 23.63 11.42 10.26
C LYS A 131 22.11 11.67 10.31
N ASN A 132 21.62 12.58 9.47
CA ASN A 132 20.23 13.03 9.50
C ASN A 132 19.45 12.64 8.23
N LEU A 133 20.09 12.08 7.20
CA LEU A 133 19.42 11.77 5.93
C LEU A 133 19.71 10.34 5.49
N ALA A 134 18.64 9.59 5.21
CA ALA A 134 18.72 8.24 4.71
C ALA A 134 17.74 7.99 3.55
N LEU A 135 18.13 7.11 2.63
CA LEU A 135 17.23 6.47 1.69
C LEU A 135 16.58 5.26 2.38
N ARG A 136 15.27 5.14 2.28
CA ARG A 136 14.46 4.06 2.86
C ARG A 136 13.81 3.26 1.75
N PHE A 137 13.89 1.94 1.87
CA PHE A 137 13.16 1.00 1.04
C PHE A 137 12.37 0.07 1.97
N ASP A 138 11.07 -0.06 1.73
CA ASP A 138 10.23 -0.98 2.50
C ASP A 138 9.50 -1.92 1.56
N MET A 139 9.38 -3.17 1.99
CA MET A 139 8.45 -4.14 1.44
C MET A 139 7.55 -4.64 2.56
N SER A 140 6.24 -4.49 2.38
CA SER A 140 5.23 -4.87 3.37
C SER A 140 4.11 -5.67 2.73
N VAL A 141 3.51 -6.55 3.51
CA VAL A 141 2.31 -7.30 3.17
C VAL A 141 1.19 -6.82 4.08
N TYR A 142 0.12 -6.30 3.49
CA TYR A 142 -1.06 -5.87 4.21
C TYR A 142 -2.16 -6.91 4.04
N VAL A 143 -2.75 -7.35 5.16
CA VAL A 143 -3.87 -8.29 5.16
C VAL A 143 -5.07 -7.62 5.82
N TYR A 144 -6.19 -7.52 5.09
CA TYR A 144 -7.40 -6.85 5.57
C TYR A 144 -8.65 -7.34 4.82
N PRO A 145 -9.83 -7.34 5.47
CA PRO A 145 -11.10 -7.55 4.78
C PRO A 145 -11.50 -6.30 3.99
N GLY A 146 -12.15 -6.47 2.84
CA GLY A 146 -12.69 -5.36 2.04
C GLY A 146 -13.76 -5.81 1.05
N PRO A 147 -14.46 -4.84 0.42
CA PRO A 147 -15.47 -5.14 -0.60
C PRO A 147 -14.84 -5.75 -1.85
N ASP A 148 -15.36 -6.88 -2.32
CA ASP A 148 -14.95 -7.52 -3.57
C ASP A 148 -15.64 -6.86 -4.78
N PRO A 149 -14.92 -6.11 -5.63
CA PRO A 149 -15.51 -5.43 -6.77
C PRO A 149 -16.06 -6.40 -7.82
N THR A 150 -15.73 -7.69 -7.77
CA THR A 150 -16.21 -8.71 -8.71
C THR A 150 -17.46 -9.44 -8.21
N ALA A 151 -17.85 -9.26 -6.95
CA ALA A 151 -18.97 -9.96 -6.30
C ALA A 151 -20.01 -8.98 -5.71
N PRO A 152 -20.81 -8.29 -6.55
CA PRO A 152 -21.94 -7.51 -6.06
C PRO A 152 -23.01 -8.43 -5.48
N LYS A 153 -23.53 -8.10 -4.29
CA LYS A 153 -24.57 -8.88 -3.59
C LYS A 153 -25.91 -8.91 -4.33
N THR A 154 -26.18 -7.88 -5.13
CA THR A 154 -27.43 -7.77 -5.89
C THR A 154 -27.17 -8.03 -7.38
N PRO A 155 -27.83 -9.02 -8.01
CA PRO A 155 -27.62 -9.36 -9.42
C PRO A 155 -27.85 -8.20 -10.40
N ASN A 156 -28.71 -7.24 -10.05
CA ASN A 156 -29.02 -6.07 -10.89
C ASN A 156 -28.02 -4.91 -10.71
N LYS A 157 -27.08 -5.02 -9.76
CA LYS A 157 -26.03 -4.02 -9.50
C LYS A 157 -24.71 -4.43 -10.15
N LEU A 158 -24.78 -4.87 -11.41
CA LEU A 158 -23.57 -5.13 -12.19
C LEU A 158 -22.81 -3.82 -12.41
N LEU A 159 -21.49 -3.89 -12.34
CA LEU A 159 -20.58 -2.81 -12.66
C LEU A 159 -20.52 -2.56 -14.18
N LEU A 160 -21.65 -2.33 -14.83
CA LEU A 160 -21.71 -1.99 -16.25
C LEU A 160 -21.35 -0.52 -16.50
N THR A 161 -20.71 -0.19 -17.61
CA THR A 161 -20.43 1.22 -17.94
C THR A 161 -21.72 2.04 -17.99
N GLY A 162 -21.72 3.20 -17.33
CA GLY A 162 -22.86 4.13 -17.31
C GLY A 162 -23.87 3.95 -16.17
N GLY A 163 -23.70 2.98 -15.28
CA GLY A 163 -24.54 2.85 -14.09
C GLY A 163 -24.10 3.73 -12.89
N GLU A 164 -24.82 3.63 -11.77
CA GLU A 164 -24.58 4.40 -10.53
C GLU A 164 -23.34 3.96 -9.73
N LYS A 165 -22.67 4.86 -9.01
CA LYS A 165 -21.58 4.45 -8.11
C LYS A 165 -22.13 3.58 -6.97
N LEU A 166 -21.49 2.45 -6.69
CA LEU A 166 -21.92 1.51 -5.65
C LEU A 166 -21.10 1.71 -4.37
N GLY A 167 -21.73 1.45 -3.23
CA GLY A 167 -21.08 1.54 -1.92
C GLY A 167 -20.49 0.21 -1.46
N SER A 168 -19.65 0.22 -0.42
CA SER A 168 -19.02 -0.98 0.14
C SER A 168 -20.03 -2.01 0.65
N SER A 169 -21.22 -1.56 1.07
CA SER A 169 -22.31 -2.44 1.50
C SER A 169 -22.87 -3.30 0.37
N ASP A 170 -22.75 -2.86 -0.89
CA ASP A 170 -23.30 -3.52 -2.07
C ASP A 170 -22.49 -4.74 -2.53
N PHE A 171 -21.30 -4.94 -1.98
CA PHE A 171 -20.38 -6.02 -2.35
C PHE A 171 -20.21 -7.03 -1.23
N GLU A 172 -19.91 -8.27 -1.61
CA GLU A 172 -19.42 -9.28 -0.67
C GLU A 172 -18.07 -8.85 -0.08
N GLN A 173 -17.77 -9.33 1.13
CA GLN A 173 -16.50 -9.05 1.78
C GLN A 173 -15.53 -10.19 1.51
N THR A 174 -14.31 -9.85 1.11
CA THR A 174 -13.21 -10.79 0.92
C THR A 174 -11.97 -10.33 1.66
N VAL A 175 -11.04 -11.26 1.92
CA VAL A 175 -9.76 -10.93 2.56
C VAL A 175 -8.72 -10.67 1.47
N TYR A 176 -8.18 -9.47 1.47
CA TYR A 176 -7.09 -9.06 0.60
C TYR A 176 -5.75 -9.33 1.26
N SER A 177 -4.76 -9.71 0.44
CA SER A 177 -3.35 -9.76 0.80
C SER A 177 -2.58 -8.96 -0.24
N HIS A 178 -2.14 -7.76 0.14
CA HIS A 178 -1.50 -6.82 -0.78
C HIS A 178 -0.02 -6.63 -0.47
N VAL A 179 0.83 -6.71 -1.50
CA VAL A 179 2.27 -6.48 -1.37
C VAL A 179 2.60 -5.05 -1.78
N PHE A 180 3.08 -4.26 -0.82
CA PHE A 180 3.49 -2.87 -0.99
C PHE A 180 5.01 -2.78 -1.04
N LEU A 181 5.53 -2.15 -2.08
CA LEU A 181 6.94 -1.78 -2.20
C LEU A 181 7.03 -0.25 -2.19
N SER A 182 7.86 0.34 -1.32
CA SER A 182 8.06 1.78 -1.29
C SER A 182 9.53 2.16 -1.24
N PHE A 183 9.85 3.32 -1.81
CA PHE A 183 11.17 3.94 -1.75
C PHE A 183 11.04 5.42 -1.45
N GLY A 184 11.90 5.97 -0.61
CA GLY A 184 11.86 7.40 -0.32
C GLY A 184 12.92 7.86 0.66
N LEU A 185 12.77 9.09 1.13
CA LEU A 185 13.74 9.74 1.99
C LEU A 185 13.22 9.82 3.42
N VAL A 186 14.13 9.65 4.36
CA VAL A 186 13.88 9.81 5.79
C VAL A 186 14.87 10.81 6.35
N TYR A 187 14.32 11.78 7.08
CA TYR A 187 15.07 12.71 7.91
C TYR A 187 15.03 12.26 9.38
N LEU A 188 16.20 12.16 10.01
CA LEU A 188 16.35 11.82 11.42
C LEU A 188 16.51 13.10 12.23
N LEU A 189 15.68 13.22 13.27
CA LEU A 189 15.71 14.29 14.27
C LEU A 189 16.59 13.87 15.45
#